data_AF-A0A352CBR5-F1
#
_entry.id   AF-A0A352CBR5-F1
#
_cell.length_a   1.000
_cell.length_b   1.000
_cell.length_c   1.000
_cell.angle_alpha   90.00
_cell.angle_beta   90.00
_cell.angle_gamma   90.00
#
_symmetry.space_group_name_H-M   'P 1'
#
loop_
_entity.id
_entity.type
_entity.pdbx_description
1 polymer ?
#
loop_
_entity_poly.entity_id
_entity_poly.type
_entity_poly.pdbx_seq_one_letter_code
_entity_poly.pdbx_strand_id
1 'polypeptide(L)'
;GHYGCGGVRAALSGQRHGLIDHWLAPVRQLCEADGARLNEIADFEARVNAACEANVRAQVQAIACNPFVRDAWARRQPLAIHGWIYSIRDGLIRDLETSVAGAKTLELGKNAPRRA
;
A
#
# COMPACT_ATOMS: atom_id res chain seq x y z
N GLY A 1 -7.25 0.66 -1.30
CA GLY A 1 -7.18 1.46 -0.04
C GLY A 1 -8.08 2.67 -0.16
N HIS A 2 -8.04 3.59 0.81
CA HIS A 2 -8.80 4.84 0.73
C HIS A 2 -8.08 6.01 1.42
N TYR A 3 -8.30 7.23 0.94
CA TYR A 3 -7.84 8.44 1.61
C TYR A 3 -8.70 8.75 2.86
N GLY A 4 -8.11 9.49 3.81
CA GLY A 4 -8.75 9.76 5.11
C GLY A 4 -8.83 8.53 6.03
N CYS A 5 -7.95 7.54 5.84
CA CYS A 5 -7.96 6.32 6.65
C CYS A 5 -7.50 6.57 8.09
N GLY A 6 -8.43 6.39 9.04
CA GLY A 6 -8.13 6.53 10.47
C GLY A 6 -7.05 5.56 10.97
N GLY A 7 -7.00 4.33 10.44
CA GLY A 7 -5.98 3.35 10.80
C GLY A 7 -4.58 3.73 10.34
N VAL A 8 -4.45 4.26 9.11
CA VAL A 8 -3.15 4.76 8.60
C VAL A 8 -2.73 6.01 9.37
N ARG A 9 -3.67 6.92 9.66
CA ARG A 9 -3.42 8.10 10.49
C ARG A 9 -2.92 7.70 11.88
N ALA A 10 -3.58 6.75 12.53
CA ALA A 10 -3.18 6.22 13.83
C ALA A 10 -1.77 5.59 13.79
N ALA A 11 -1.48 4.79 12.77
CA ALA A 11 -0.15 4.18 12.58
C ALA A 11 0.96 5.23 12.43
N LEU A 12 0.72 6.32 11.70
CA LEU A 12 1.65 7.43 11.50
C LEU A 12 1.80 8.37 12.70
N SER A 13 0.76 8.52 13.52
CA SER A 13 0.73 9.50 14.61
C SER A 13 1.71 9.21 15.75
N GLY A 14 2.21 7.97 15.85
CA GLY A 14 3.02 7.50 16.96
C GLY A 14 2.27 7.37 18.29
N GLN A 15 0.97 7.67 18.32
CA GLN A 15 0.15 7.54 19.52
C GLN A 15 -0.19 6.06 19.79
N ARG A 16 -0.43 5.75 21.08
CA ARG A 16 -0.93 4.43 21.50
C ARG A 16 -2.45 4.41 21.45
N HIS A 17 -3.00 3.45 20.74
CA HIS A 17 -4.45 3.22 20.62
C HIS A 17 -4.90 1.88 21.25
N GLY A 18 -3.98 1.17 21.93
CA GLY A 18 -4.30 -0.05 22.67
C GLY A 18 -4.24 -1.29 21.79
N LEU A 19 -5.22 -2.19 21.89
CA LEU A 19 -5.20 -3.49 21.19
C LEU A 19 -5.07 -3.36 19.67
N ILE A 20 -5.63 -2.28 19.09
CA ILE A 20 -5.56 -2.04 17.64
C ILE A 20 -4.13 -1.77 17.16
N ASP A 21 -3.21 -1.36 18.05
CA ASP A 21 -1.80 -1.13 17.67
C ASP A 21 -1.13 -2.41 17.17
N HIS A 22 -1.54 -3.59 17.68
CA HIS A 22 -1.05 -4.88 17.17
C HIS A 22 -1.48 -5.13 15.73
N TRP A 23 -2.71 -4.74 15.38
CA TRP A 23 -3.21 -4.85 14.01
C TRP A 23 -2.55 -3.82 13.07
N LEU A 24 -2.22 -2.64 13.59
CA LEU A 24 -1.60 -1.56 12.83
C LEU A 24 -0.07 -1.66 12.73
N ALA A 25 0.57 -2.57 13.47
CA ALA A 25 2.02 -2.75 13.47
C ALA A 25 2.63 -2.89 12.06
N PRO A 26 2.08 -3.70 11.14
CA PRO A 26 2.62 -3.79 9.77
C PRO A 26 2.56 -2.47 8.99
N VAL A 27 1.51 -1.68 9.20
CA VAL A 27 1.37 -0.35 8.57
C VAL A 27 2.37 0.63 9.18
N ARG A 28 2.60 0.56 10.49
CA ARG A 28 3.61 1.37 11.18
C ARG A 28 5.01 1.05 10.67
N GLN A 29 5.38 -0.22 10.58
CA GLN A 29 6.66 -0.66 10.03
C GLN A 29 6.86 -0.18 8.58
N LEU A 30 5.81 -0.23 7.75
CA LEU A 30 5.85 0.31 6.40
C LEU A 30 6.14 1.82 6.41
N CYS A 31 5.45 2.58 7.28
CA CYS A 31 5.65 4.03 7.39
C CYS A 31 7.05 4.38 7.90
N GLU A 32 7.60 3.59 8.83
CA GLU A 32 8.97 3.75 9.33
C GLU A 32 10.00 3.47 8.23
N ALA A 33 9.81 2.41 7.44
CA ALA A 33 10.68 2.07 6.31
C ALA A 33 10.68 3.14 5.20
N ASP A 34 9.52 3.75 4.93
CA ASP A 34 9.35 4.88 4.00
C ASP A 34 9.58 6.25 4.68
N GLY A 35 10.07 6.26 5.93
CA GLY A 35 10.05 7.43 6.83
C GLY A 35 10.81 8.64 6.29
N ALA A 36 11.95 8.45 5.62
CA ALA A 36 12.72 9.55 5.03
C ALA A 36 11.86 10.35 4.03
N ARG A 37 11.21 9.66 3.09
CA ARG A 37 10.34 10.27 2.09
C ARG A 37 9.07 10.86 2.71
N LEU A 38 8.43 10.14 3.63
CA LEU A 38 7.20 10.63 4.26
C LEU A 38 7.46 11.89 5.11
N ASN A 39 8.64 12.01 5.72
CA ASN A 39 9.01 13.18 6.52
C ASN A 39 9.30 14.44 5.69
N GLU A 40 9.61 14.31 4.40
CA GLU A 40 9.72 15.45 3.47
C GLU A 40 8.37 16.15 3.23
N ILE A 41 7.25 15.44 3.45
CA ILE A 41 5.91 15.99 3.32
C ILE A 41 5.54 16.72 4.62
N ALA A 42 5.56 18.06 4.57
CA ALA A 42 5.29 18.91 5.73
C ALA A 42 3.83 18.81 6.22
N ASP A 43 2.87 18.76 5.31
CA ASP A 43 1.45 18.64 5.66
C ASP A 43 1.13 17.21 6.13
N PHE A 44 0.60 17.08 7.35
CA PHE A 44 0.34 15.78 7.95
C PHE A 44 -0.74 14.99 7.20
N GLU A 45 -1.78 15.65 6.69
CA GLU A 45 -2.84 14.97 5.94
C GLU A 45 -2.35 14.48 4.57
N ALA A 46 -1.50 15.25 3.89
CA ALA A 46 -0.79 14.83 2.69
C ALA A 46 0.13 13.64 2.98
N ARG A 47 0.81 13.62 4.14
CA ARG A 47 1.63 12.49 4.58
C ARG A 47 0.79 11.24 4.83
N VAL A 48 -0.38 11.37 5.47
CA VAL A 48 -1.33 10.27 5.65
C VAL A 48 -1.81 9.74 4.31
N ASN A 49 -2.13 10.61 3.35
CA ASN A 49 -2.53 10.20 2.01
C ASN A 49 -1.41 9.44 1.28
N ALA A 50 -0.17 9.93 1.34
CA ALA A 50 0.99 9.25 0.78
C ALA A 50 1.25 7.89 1.43
N ALA A 51 1.04 7.75 2.75
CA ALA A 51 1.14 6.47 3.43
C ALA A 51 -0.02 5.52 3.08
N CYS A 52 -1.23 6.03 2.82
CA CYS A 52 -2.33 5.21 2.31
C CYS A 52 -1.98 4.59 0.96
N GLU A 53 -1.39 5.37 0.05
CA GLU A 53 -0.93 4.89 -1.25
C GLU A 53 0.22 3.88 -1.13
N ALA A 54 1.21 4.19 -0.28
CA ALA A 54 2.32 3.27 0.01
C ALA A 54 1.80 1.93 0.54
N ASN A 55 0.82 1.95 1.44
CA ASN A 55 0.19 0.75 1.98
C ASN A 55 -0.51 -0.07 0.89
N VAL A 56 -1.24 0.56 -0.04
CA VAL A 56 -1.84 -0.19 -1.17
C VAL A 56 -0.77 -0.86 -2.02
N ARG A 57 0.30 -0.14 -2.38
CA ARG A 57 1.41 -0.70 -3.17
C ARG A 57 2.07 -1.88 -2.46
N ALA A 58 2.36 -1.74 -1.16
CA ALA A 58 2.96 -2.80 -0.36
C ALA A 58 2.05 -4.03 -0.25
N GLN A 59 0.75 -3.83 -0.08
CA GLN A 59 -0.21 -4.95 0.01
C GLN A 59 -0.39 -5.67 -1.32
N VAL A 60 -0.36 -4.96 -2.44
CA VAL A 60 -0.36 -5.61 -3.77
C VAL A 60 0.86 -6.52 -3.91
N GLN A 61 2.05 -6.06 -3.50
CA GLN A 61 3.26 -6.88 -3.50
C GLN A 61 3.16 -8.08 -2.55
N ALA A 62 2.63 -7.87 -1.34
CA ALA A 62 2.45 -8.94 -0.36
C ALA A 62 1.50 -10.04 -0.88
N ILE A 63 0.36 -9.66 -1.48
CA ILE A 63 -0.58 -10.58 -2.10
C ILE A 63 0.08 -11.30 -3.28
N ALA A 64 0.83 -10.59 -4.12
CA ALA A 64 1.55 -11.18 -5.25
C ALA A 64 2.60 -12.22 -4.82
N CYS A 65 3.22 -12.04 -3.66
CA CYS A 65 4.17 -12.99 -3.08
C CYS A 65 3.51 -14.18 -2.37
N ASN A 66 2.20 -14.16 -2.15
CA ASN A 66 1.48 -15.23 -1.47
C ASN A 66 1.62 -16.56 -2.26
N PRO A 67 1.93 -17.70 -1.58
CA PRO A 67 2.12 -18.99 -2.25
C PRO A 67 0.96 -19.39 -3.16
N PHE A 68 -0.29 -19.16 -2.74
CA PHE A 68 -1.47 -19.53 -3.54
C PHE A 68 -1.60 -18.72 -4.83
N VAL A 69 -1.20 -17.45 -4.80
CA VAL A 69 -1.14 -16.59 -5.99
C VAL A 69 -0.01 -17.05 -6.92
N ARG A 70 1.16 -17.34 -6.35
CA ARG A 70 2.30 -17.86 -7.12
C ARG A 70 1.97 -19.20 -7.79
N ASP A 71 1.29 -20.09 -7.08
CA ASP A 71 0.83 -21.38 -7.61
C ASP A 71 -0.21 -21.21 -8.72
N ALA A 72 -1.11 -20.23 -8.60
CA ALA A 72 -2.07 -19.90 -9.65
C ALA A 72 -1.36 -19.45 -10.94
N TRP A 73 -0.38 -18.56 -10.82
CA TRP A 73 0.44 -18.14 -11.96
C TRP A 73 1.29 -19.28 -12.52
N ALA A 74 1.86 -20.14 -11.66
CA ALA A 74 2.67 -21.29 -12.09
C ALA A 74 1.85 -22.29 -12.93
N ARG A 75 0.60 -22.54 -12.55
CA ARG A 75 -0.33 -23.37 -13.35
C ARG A 75 -0.98 -22.63 -14.53
N ARG A 76 -0.52 -21.41 -14.86
CA ARG A 76 -1.02 -20.55 -15.93
C ARG A 76 -2.51 -20.18 -15.79
N GLN A 77 -3.04 -20.16 -14.57
CA GLN A 77 -4.38 -19.65 -14.33
C GLN A 77 -4.39 -18.11 -14.51
N PRO A 78 -5.34 -17.54 -15.28
CA PRO A 78 -5.48 -16.09 -15.38
C PRO A 78 -5.84 -15.49 -14.02
N LEU A 79 -4.95 -14.63 -13.50
CA LEU A 79 -5.15 -13.91 -12.25
C LEU A 79 -4.39 -12.59 -12.30
N ALA A 80 -5.08 -11.49 -12.02
CA ALA A 80 -4.49 -10.16 -11.88
C ALA A 80 -4.79 -9.60 -10.49
N ILE A 81 -3.84 -8.81 -9.98
CA ILE A 81 -3.96 -8.07 -8.73
C ILE A 81 -3.83 -6.60 -9.07
N HIS A 82 -4.76 -5.78 -8.59
CA HIS A 82 -4.84 -4.35 -8.86
C HIS A 82 -4.69 -3.56 -7.58
N GLY A 83 -3.97 -2.44 -7.63
CA GLY A 83 -3.84 -1.53 -6.50
C GLY A 83 -4.56 -0.23 -6.78
N TRP A 84 -5.74 -0.09 -6.21
CA TRP A 84 -6.55 1.10 -6.33
C TRP A 84 -6.70 1.82 -5.00
N ILE A 85 -6.87 3.14 -5.07
CA ILE A 85 -7.22 3.97 -3.93
C ILE A 85 -8.40 4.85 -4.30
N TYR A 86 -9.32 5.08 -3.37
CA TYR A 86 -10.42 6.02 -3.59
C TYR A 86 -10.49 7.07 -2.49
N SER A 87 -11.08 8.21 -2.79
CA SER A 87 -11.28 9.29 -1.81
C SER A 87 -12.70 9.20 -1.24
N ILE A 88 -12.83 9.21 0.09
CA ILE A 88 -14.14 9.27 0.76
C ILE A 88 -14.86 10.59 0.44
N ARG A 89 -14.11 11.66 0.14
CA ARG A 89 -14.67 12.98 -0.13
C ARG A 89 -15.45 13.04 -1.43
N ASP A 90 -14.94 12.41 -2.48
CA ASP A 90 -15.45 12.54 -3.85
C ASP A 90 -15.89 11.20 -4.46
N GLY A 91 -15.60 10.07 -3.82
CA GLY A 91 -15.92 8.73 -4.29
C GLY A 91 -15.10 8.25 -5.49
N LEU A 92 -14.15 9.05 -5.98
CA LEU A 92 -13.40 8.74 -7.20
C LEU A 92 -12.28 7.76 -6.92
N ILE A 93 -12.19 6.73 -7.78
CA ILE A 93 -11.13 5.73 -7.78
C ILE A 93 -9.92 6.25 -8.58
N ARG A 94 -8.72 5.96 -8.09
CA ARG A 94 -7.44 6.23 -8.74
C ARG A 94 -6.65 4.94 -8.85
N ASP A 95 -6.15 4.66 -10.04
CA ASP A 95 -5.21 3.57 -10.25
C ASP A 95 -3.80 4.02 -9.81
N LEU A 96 -3.15 3.21 -8.98
CA LEU A 96 -1.77 3.47 -8.54
C LEU A 96 -0.73 2.89 -9.50
N GLU A 97 -1.15 2.33 -10.63
CA GLU A 97 -0.28 1.75 -11.66
C GLU A 97 0.60 0.62 -11.10
N THR A 98 0.08 -0.12 -10.12
CA THR A 98 0.79 -1.24 -9.45
C THR A 98 0.22 -2.61 -9.84
N SER A 99 -0.59 -2.67 -10.89
CA SER A 99 -1.26 -3.90 -11.32
C SER A 99 -0.26 -4.97 -11.77
N VAL A 100 -0.43 -6.21 -11.31
CA VAL A 100 0.41 -7.36 -11.67
C VAL A 100 -0.44 -8.55 -12.09
N ALA A 101 -0.02 -9.25 -13.14
CA ALA A 101 -0.76 -10.40 -13.70
C ALA A 101 0.12 -11.66 -13.83
N GLY A 102 1.27 -11.68 -13.16
CA GLY A 102 2.23 -12.78 -13.21
C GLY A 102 3.56 -12.42 -12.55
N ALA A 103 4.39 -13.42 -12.29
CA ALA A 103 5.69 -13.25 -11.64
C ALA A 103 6.62 -12.27 -12.39
N LYS A 104 6.57 -12.24 -13.73
CA LYS A 104 7.38 -11.34 -14.54
C LYS A 104 7.01 -9.86 -14.35
N THR A 105 5.72 -9.56 -14.24
CA THR A 105 5.23 -8.17 -14.05
C THR A 105 5.49 -7.68 -12.63
N LEU A 106 5.50 -8.58 -11.64
CA LEU A 106 5.85 -8.24 -10.25
C LEU A 106 7.27 -7.68 -10.12
N GLU A 107 8.25 -8.29 -10.80
CA GLU A 107 9.64 -7.81 -10.76
C GLU A 107 9.81 -6.45 -11.44
N LEU A 108 9.04 -6.17 -12.50
CA LEU A 108 9.01 -4.84 -13.15
C LEU A 108 8.42 -3.77 -12.21
N GLY A 109 7.37 -4.12 -11.45
CA GLY A 109 6.74 -3.21 -10.49
C GLY A 109 7.59 -2.88 -9.26
N LYS A 110 8.54 -3.74 -8.87
CA LYS A 110 9.51 -3.45 -7.80
C LYS A 110 10.53 -2.37 -8.19
N ASN A 111 10.87 -2.31 -9.48
CA ASN A 111 11.88 -1.40 -10.03
C ASN A 111 11.28 -0.13 -10.66
N ALA A 112 9.96 -0.01 -10.71
CA ALA A 112 9.31 1.18 -11.25
C ALA A 112 9.59 2.41 -10.35
N PRO A 113 9.97 3.57 -10.93
CA PRO A 113 10.18 4.77 -10.15
C PRO A 113 8.89 5.13 -9.41
N ARG A 114 8.98 5.21 -8.08
CA ARG A 114 7.87 5.68 -7.25
C ARG A 114 7.73 7.19 -7.52
N ARG A 115 6.63 7.60 -8.18
CA ARG A 115 6.36 9.02 -8.45
C ARG A 115 6.32 9.80 -7.12
N ALA A 116 6.97 10.96 -7.11
CA ALA A 116 7.07 11.88 -5.98
C ALA A 116 5.69 12.44 -5.58
#